data_AF-S8F8D0-F1
#
_entry.id   AF-S8F8D0-F1
#
_cell.length_a   1.000
_cell.length_b   1.000
_cell.length_c   1.000
_cell.angle_alpha   90.00
_cell.angle_beta   90.00
_cell.angle_gamma   90.00
#
_symmetry.space_group_name_H-M   'P 1'
#
loop_
_entity.id
_entity.type
_entity.pdbx_description
1 polymer ?
#
loop_
_entity_poly.entity_id
_entity_poly.type
_entity_poly.pdbx_seq_one_letter_code
_entity_poly.pdbx_strand_id
1 'polypeptide(L)'
;MRTHPCSSKFKKHQQPHKDIVPTRPPLPPLLLPDNGEPIITVQVRNDPATDEGRVPIWVADEQPARKLGHGQLISLKNESGNTGPGLLTAITDLRQHWVTWTVSGGPTQCWLRVPIPWSALTGVEAVAHAKHFQALPHTPPPHRLAPPNPSADVNHPYPYQHALEAEELNRLEARLESITRKKWEWKPVGERRRRVQSKKK
;
A
#
# COMPACT_ATOMS: atom_id res chain seq x y z
N MET A 1 8.80 11.07 78.14
CA MET A 1 9.89 10.39 77.41
C MET A 1 9.54 10.42 75.93
N ARG A 2 10.31 11.16 75.12
CA ARG A 2 10.07 11.38 73.68
C ARG A 2 11.09 10.56 72.89
N THR A 3 10.61 9.70 71.98
CA THR A 3 11.47 8.95 71.04
C THR A 3 10.88 9.06 69.63
N HIS A 4 11.54 9.87 68.81
CA HIS A 4 11.58 9.83 67.35
C HIS A 4 13.01 10.26 66.96
N PRO A 5 13.54 10.02 65.74
CA PRO A 5 13.09 9.13 64.66
C PRO A 5 14.26 8.28 64.08
N CYS A 6 13.96 7.21 63.32
CA CYS A 6 14.94 6.61 62.40
C CYS A 6 14.43 6.78 60.97
N SER A 7 14.91 7.83 60.30
CA SER A 7 14.58 8.17 58.92
C SER A 7 15.62 7.54 58.00
N SER A 8 15.29 6.36 57.46
CA SER A 8 16.12 5.65 56.48
C SER A 8 16.03 6.34 55.11
N LYS A 9 17.12 6.99 54.71
CA LYS A 9 17.27 7.62 53.40
C LYS A 9 17.56 6.55 52.35
N PHE A 10 16.54 6.09 51.64
CA PHE A 10 16.73 5.31 50.41
C PHE A 10 17.30 6.20 49.30
N LYS A 11 18.60 6.06 49.02
CA LYS A 11 19.25 6.61 47.82
C LYS A 11 18.70 5.86 46.59
N LYS A 12 17.72 6.44 45.92
CA LYS A 12 17.21 5.96 44.63
C LYS A 12 18.30 6.21 43.59
N HIS A 13 19.08 5.18 43.25
CA HIS A 13 19.99 5.24 42.10
C HIS A 13 19.14 5.41 40.83
N GLN A 14 19.08 6.64 40.33
CA GLN A 14 18.65 6.90 38.97
C GLN A 14 19.73 6.32 38.07
N GLN A 15 19.46 5.16 37.47
CA GLN A 15 20.28 4.69 36.36
C GLN A 15 20.17 5.73 35.23
N PRO A 16 21.29 6.15 34.62
CA PRO A 16 21.23 7.02 33.46
C PRO A 16 20.41 6.29 32.39
N HIS A 17 19.28 6.89 32.01
CA HIS A 17 18.52 6.45 30.85
C HIS A 17 19.48 6.48 29.67
N LYS A 18 19.96 5.30 29.26
CA LYS A 18 20.62 5.15 27.97
C LYS A 18 19.53 5.45 26.96
N ASP A 19 19.64 6.58 26.28
CA ASP A 19 18.78 6.92 25.17
C ASP A 19 18.93 5.82 24.11
N ILE A 20 18.01 4.86 24.14
CA ILE A 20 17.90 3.84 23.11
C ILE A 20 17.40 4.58 21.88
N VAL A 21 18.32 4.94 21.00
CA VAL A 21 17.95 5.50 19.69
C VAL A 21 17.13 4.41 18.99
N PRO A 22 15.84 4.64 18.70
CA PRO A 22 15.00 3.65 18.06
C PRO A 22 15.63 3.30 16.71
N THR A 23 16.02 2.04 16.56
CA THR A 23 16.63 1.53 15.33
C THR A 23 15.55 1.47 14.27
N ARG A 24 15.62 2.34 13.27
CA ARG A 24 14.70 2.36 12.14
C ARG A 24 14.80 1.04 11.36
N PRO A 25 13.68 0.44 10.94
CA PRO A 25 13.72 -0.80 10.17
C PRO A 25 14.37 -0.54 8.80
N PRO A 26 15.31 -1.39 8.34
CA PRO A 26 15.92 -1.22 7.04
C PRO A 26 14.89 -1.51 5.93
N LEU A 27 15.10 -0.88 4.77
CA LEU A 27 14.36 -1.20 3.55
C LEU A 27 14.59 -2.68 3.15
N PRO A 28 13.55 -3.41 2.70
CA PRO A 28 13.70 -4.81 2.30
C PRO A 28 14.47 -4.91 0.97
N PRO A 29 15.48 -5.78 0.85
CA PRO A 29 16.23 -5.91 -0.41
C PRO A 29 15.33 -6.50 -1.51
N LEU A 30 15.36 -5.87 -2.67
CA LEU A 30 14.68 -6.31 -3.90
C LEU A 30 15.76 -6.62 -4.94
N LEU A 31 15.72 -7.83 -5.48
CA LEU A 31 16.79 -8.48 -6.24
C LEU A 31 16.30 -8.97 -7.61
N LEU A 32 15.41 -8.22 -8.27
CA LEU A 32 15.08 -8.53 -9.66
C LEU A 32 16.28 -8.24 -10.57
N PRO A 33 16.52 -9.06 -11.61
CA PRO A 33 17.57 -8.81 -12.57
C PRO A 33 17.31 -7.50 -13.32
N ASP A 34 18.38 -6.76 -13.60
CA ASP A 34 18.32 -5.61 -14.48
C ASP A 34 18.21 -6.09 -15.93
N ASN A 35 17.03 -5.91 -16.51
CA ASN A 35 16.73 -6.28 -17.90
C ASN A 35 16.84 -5.08 -18.86
N GLY A 36 17.37 -3.93 -18.41
CA GLY A 36 17.40 -2.68 -19.17
C GLY A 36 16.04 -1.94 -19.22
N GLU A 37 15.04 -2.45 -18.51
CA GLU A 37 13.76 -1.77 -18.34
C GLU A 37 13.89 -0.58 -17.37
N PRO A 38 13.16 0.52 -17.59
CA PRO A 38 13.26 1.70 -16.74
C PRO A 38 12.75 1.44 -15.32
N ILE A 39 13.60 1.70 -14.32
CA ILE A 39 13.24 1.59 -12.89
C ILE A 39 12.77 2.94 -12.37
N ILE A 40 11.54 3.00 -11.84
CA ILE A 40 11.00 4.20 -11.22
C ILE A 40 11.46 4.25 -9.76
N THR A 41 12.28 5.25 -9.42
CA THR A 41 12.64 5.48 -8.01
C THR A 41 11.45 6.10 -7.27
N VAL A 42 11.05 5.50 -6.15
CA VAL A 42 9.97 5.98 -5.29
C VAL A 42 10.57 6.39 -3.96
N GLN A 43 10.52 7.69 -3.66
CA GLN A 43 10.89 8.20 -2.34
C GLN A 43 9.81 7.81 -1.34
N VAL A 44 10.18 7.03 -0.33
CA VAL A 44 9.28 6.58 0.74
C VAL A 44 9.68 7.17 2.07
N ARG A 45 8.75 7.16 3.02
CA ARG A 45 9.02 7.55 4.40
C ARG A 45 10.11 6.67 5.03
N ASN A 46 10.78 7.22 6.05
CA ASN A 46 11.81 6.51 6.79
C ASN A 46 11.25 5.32 7.59
N ASP A 47 9.99 5.40 8.01
CA ASP A 47 9.31 4.34 8.77
C ASP A 47 8.10 3.81 7.98
N PRO A 48 7.87 2.48 7.99
CA PRO A 48 6.68 1.89 7.40
C PRO A 48 5.43 2.26 8.20
N ALA A 49 4.27 2.21 7.56
CA ALA A 49 3.00 2.42 8.24
C ALA A 49 2.73 1.30 9.26
N THR A 50 2.33 1.68 10.47
CA THR A 50 2.12 0.76 11.61
C THR A 50 0.72 0.11 11.61
N ASP A 51 -0.14 0.51 10.67
CA ASP A 51 -1.58 0.32 10.75
C ASP A 51 -2.07 -1.09 10.35
N GLU A 52 -1.28 -1.90 9.65
CA GLU A 52 -1.80 -3.07 8.94
C GLU A 52 -0.87 -4.32 8.96
N GLY A 53 -0.81 -4.98 10.12
CA GLY A 53 -0.42 -6.39 10.17
C GLY A 53 1.09 -6.69 10.15
N ARG A 54 1.46 -7.85 9.61
CA ARG A 54 2.84 -8.39 9.65
C ARG A 54 3.72 -7.95 8.48
N VAL A 55 3.11 -7.47 7.38
CA VAL A 55 3.83 -7.10 6.16
C VAL A 55 4.10 -5.60 6.20
N PRO A 56 5.36 -5.15 6.04
CA PRO A 56 5.66 -3.72 6.07
C PRO A 56 5.03 -3.00 4.88
N ILE A 57 4.32 -1.91 5.17
CA ILE A 57 3.73 -1.02 4.17
C ILE A 57 4.54 0.27 4.10
N TRP A 58 5.30 0.44 3.04
CA TRP A 58 6.04 1.67 2.78
C TRP A 58 5.11 2.71 2.16
N VAL A 59 5.17 3.95 2.63
CA VAL A 59 4.32 5.04 2.14
C VAL A 59 5.14 5.97 1.28
N ALA A 60 4.70 6.21 0.04
CA ALA A 60 5.32 7.20 -0.84
C ALA A 60 5.23 8.60 -0.20
N ASP A 61 6.35 9.30 -0.14
CA ASP A 61 6.49 10.61 0.50
C ASP A 61 6.59 11.75 -0.52
N GLU A 62 7.11 11.44 -1.72
CA GLU A 62 7.19 12.36 -2.84
C GLU A 62 6.54 11.78 -4.10
N GLN A 63 6.16 12.67 -5.02
CA GLN A 63 5.58 12.26 -6.29
C GLN A 63 6.68 11.60 -7.16
N PRO A 64 6.47 10.36 -7.64
CA PRO A 64 7.41 9.69 -8.52
C PRO A 64 7.46 10.37 -9.90
N ALA A 65 8.58 10.20 -10.61
CA ALA A 65 8.78 10.80 -11.94
C ALA A 65 7.73 10.38 -12.99
N ARG A 66 7.04 9.25 -12.76
CA ARG A 66 5.94 8.73 -13.58
C ARG A 66 4.88 8.09 -12.69
N LYS A 67 3.63 8.06 -13.14
CA LYS A 67 2.56 7.36 -12.42
C LYS A 67 2.87 5.86 -12.30
N LEU A 68 2.63 5.32 -11.11
CA LEU A 68 2.91 3.93 -10.75
C LEU A 68 1.74 3.01 -11.12
N GLY A 69 2.01 1.98 -11.91
CA GLY A 69 1.02 1.01 -12.38
C GLY A 69 1.52 -0.43 -12.34
N HIS A 70 0.59 -1.35 -12.59
CA HIS A 70 0.87 -2.78 -12.66
C HIS A 70 1.99 -3.11 -13.67
N GLY A 71 2.91 -4.00 -13.30
CA GLY A 71 3.98 -4.49 -14.14
C GLY A 71 5.19 -3.57 -14.27
N GLN A 72 5.22 -2.44 -13.57
CA GLN A 72 6.36 -1.52 -13.60
C GLN A 72 7.45 -1.91 -12.59
N LEU A 73 8.71 -1.73 -13.01
CA LEU A 73 9.86 -1.83 -12.12
C LEU A 73 10.02 -0.57 -11.28
N ILE A 74 10.25 -0.76 -9.98
CA ILE A 74 10.44 0.30 -9.01
C ILE A 74 11.66 0.04 -8.12
N SER A 75 12.18 1.09 -7.49
CA SER A 75 13.15 1.00 -6.39
C SER A 75 12.71 1.94 -5.29
N LEU A 76 12.57 1.45 -4.06
CA LEU A 76 12.21 2.29 -2.92
C LEU A 76 13.48 2.95 -2.39
N LYS A 77 13.39 4.23 -2.05
CA LYS A 77 14.49 5.02 -1.50
C LYS A 77 14.05 5.79 -0.27
N ASN A 78 14.86 5.79 0.77
CA ASN A 78 14.72 6.64 1.95
C ASN A 78 16.11 7.08 2.45
N GLU A 79 16.22 7.69 3.64
CA GLU A 79 17.51 8.10 4.20
C GLU A 79 18.45 6.93 4.52
N SER A 80 17.90 5.73 4.72
CA SER A 80 18.67 4.53 5.09
C SER A 80 19.26 3.82 3.88
N GLY A 81 18.81 4.12 2.66
CA GLY A 81 19.35 3.55 1.43
C GLY A 81 18.29 3.32 0.34
N ASN A 82 18.55 2.32 -0.49
CA ASN A 82 17.66 1.89 -1.57
C ASN A 82 17.43 0.36 -1.53
N THR A 83 16.29 -0.10 -2.04
CA THR A 83 15.95 -1.52 -2.04
C THR A 83 16.61 -2.32 -3.16
N GLY A 84 16.93 -1.68 -4.29
CA GLY A 84 17.13 -2.36 -5.57
C GLY A 84 15.82 -2.55 -6.34
N PRO A 85 15.83 -3.21 -7.51
CA PRO A 85 14.69 -3.31 -8.39
C PRO A 85 13.64 -4.32 -7.90
N GLY A 86 12.38 -3.89 -7.84
CA GLY A 86 11.21 -4.73 -7.60
C GLY A 86 10.08 -4.45 -8.59
N LEU A 87 9.05 -5.29 -8.61
CA LEU A 87 7.95 -5.25 -9.57
C LEU A 87 6.62 -4.99 -8.85
N LEU A 88 5.84 -4.04 -9.34
CA LEU A 88 4.46 -3.81 -8.91
C LEU A 88 3.54 -4.88 -9.51
N THR A 89 2.93 -5.72 -8.68
CA THR A 89 2.23 -6.93 -9.16
C THR A 89 0.72 -6.92 -8.98
N ALA A 90 0.20 -6.35 -7.90
CA ALA A 90 -1.24 -6.35 -7.63
C ALA A 90 -1.63 -5.25 -6.66
N ILE A 91 -2.87 -4.77 -6.74
CA ILE A 91 -3.48 -3.94 -5.72
C ILE A 91 -4.01 -4.86 -4.60
N THR A 92 -3.60 -4.58 -3.37
CA THR A 92 -4.00 -5.34 -2.17
C THR A 92 -5.03 -4.61 -1.34
N ASP A 93 -5.01 -3.28 -1.37
CA ASP A 93 -5.95 -2.43 -0.65
C ASP A 93 -6.24 -1.17 -1.47
N LEU A 94 -7.48 -0.70 -1.37
CA LEU A 94 -7.97 0.46 -2.08
C LEU A 94 -8.78 1.31 -1.11
N ARG A 95 -8.34 2.55 -0.93
CA ARG A 95 -8.93 3.55 -0.02
C ARG A 95 -9.22 4.80 -0.80
N GLN A 96 -10.01 5.69 -0.21
CA GLN A 96 -10.50 6.87 -0.90
C GLN A 96 -9.37 7.70 -1.56
N HIS A 97 -8.24 7.86 -0.88
CA HIS A 97 -7.13 8.67 -1.39
C HIS A 97 -5.85 7.88 -1.64
N TRP A 98 -5.87 6.57 -1.42
CA TRP A 98 -4.67 5.73 -1.42
C TRP A 98 -4.93 4.38 -2.07
N VAL A 99 -3.91 3.87 -2.76
CA VAL A 99 -3.85 2.51 -3.26
C VAL A 99 -2.61 1.82 -2.70
N THR A 100 -2.75 0.56 -2.30
CA THR A 100 -1.64 -0.25 -1.79
C THR A 100 -1.28 -1.34 -2.77
N TRP A 101 -0.06 -1.29 -3.30
CA TRP A 101 0.47 -2.27 -4.24
C TRP A 101 1.32 -3.32 -3.54
N THR A 102 1.27 -4.56 -4.04
CA THR A 102 2.30 -5.57 -3.75
C THR A 102 3.55 -5.30 -4.56
N VAL A 103 4.68 -5.29 -3.87
CA VAL A 103 6.02 -5.26 -4.49
C VAL A 103 6.64 -6.65 -4.38
N SER A 104 7.01 -7.23 -5.51
CA SER A 104 7.76 -8.49 -5.57
C SER A 104 9.21 -8.26 -5.99
N GLY A 105 10.10 -9.21 -5.72
CA GLY A 105 11.50 -9.14 -6.14
C GLY A 105 12.50 -9.45 -5.05
N GLY A 106 12.07 -9.47 -3.80
CA GLY A 106 12.91 -9.82 -2.65
C GLY A 106 12.52 -11.15 -1.99
N PRO A 107 13.31 -11.62 -1.01
CA PRO A 107 12.97 -12.76 -0.17
C PRO A 107 11.78 -12.47 0.76
N THR A 108 11.50 -11.19 1.03
CA THR A 108 10.38 -10.72 1.83
C THR A 108 9.40 -9.94 0.97
N GLN A 109 8.12 -10.24 1.09
CA GLN A 109 7.07 -9.42 0.49
C GLN A 109 6.98 -8.09 1.23
N CYS A 110 6.83 -6.99 0.50
CA CYS A 110 6.49 -5.70 1.07
C CYS A 110 5.41 -5.04 0.21
N TRP A 111 4.73 -4.05 0.81
CA TRP A 111 3.69 -3.30 0.13
C TRP A 111 4.08 -1.83 0.01
N LEU A 112 3.54 -1.18 -1.02
CA LEU A 112 3.76 0.24 -1.30
C LEU A 112 2.41 0.95 -1.36
N ARG A 113 2.16 1.85 -0.40
CA ARG A 113 0.97 2.71 -0.36
C ARG A 113 1.27 4.02 -1.07
N VAL A 114 0.46 4.34 -2.08
CA VAL A 114 0.66 5.46 -3.01
C VAL A 114 -0.64 6.27 -3.09
N PRO A 115 -0.58 7.60 -3.10
CA PRO A 115 -1.73 8.44 -3.41
C PRO A 115 -2.34 8.10 -4.78
N ILE A 116 -3.67 8.10 -4.87
CA ILE A 116 -4.38 7.78 -6.13
C ILE A 116 -3.89 8.64 -7.32
N PRO A 117 -3.64 9.97 -7.19
CA PRO A 117 -3.11 10.78 -8.29
C PRO A 117 -1.76 10.32 -8.85
N TRP A 118 -0.95 9.66 -8.03
CA TRP A 118 0.38 9.17 -8.42
C TRP A 118 0.35 7.74 -8.95
N SER A 119 -0.82 7.10 -8.96
CA SER A 119 -1.00 5.76 -9.49
C SER A 119 -1.74 5.79 -10.85
N ALA A 120 -1.30 4.93 -11.76
CA ALA A 120 -1.98 4.62 -13.00
C ALA A 120 -2.94 3.45 -12.77
N LEU A 121 -4.08 3.73 -12.13
CA LEU A 121 -5.18 2.77 -12.06
C LEU A 121 -5.73 2.55 -13.47
N THR A 122 -5.84 1.29 -13.88
CA THR A 122 -6.38 0.89 -15.19
C THR A 122 -7.51 -0.12 -14.99
N GLY A 123 -8.27 -0.37 -16.06
CA GLY A 123 -9.24 -1.46 -16.09
C GLY A 123 -10.33 -1.38 -15.02
N VAL A 124 -10.59 -2.53 -14.39
CA VAL A 124 -11.71 -2.69 -13.46
C VAL A 124 -11.46 -1.94 -12.16
N GLU A 125 -10.20 -1.82 -11.76
CA GLU A 125 -9.76 -1.17 -10.52
C GLU A 125 -10.01 0.34 -10.57
N ALA A 126 -9.74 0.99 -11.71
CA ALA A 126 -10.05 2.40 -11.91
C ALA A 126 -11.56 2.67 -11.82
N VAL A 127 -12.36 1.86 -12.52
CA VAL A 127 -13.83 1.99 -12.52
C VAL A 127 -14.43 1.68 -11.15
N ALA A 128 -13.93 0.64 -10.48
CA ALA A 128 -14.35 0.31 -9.12
C ALA A 128 -14.03 1.44 -8.14
N HIS A 129 -12.84 2.02 -8.22
CA HIS A 129 -12.47 3.16 -7.38
C HIS A 129 -13.39 4.36 -7.62
N ALA A 130 -13.62 4.74 -8.87
CA ALA A 130 -14.50 5.85 -9.22
C ALA A 130 -15.94 5.62 -8.73
N LYS A 131 -16.51 4.44 -9.01
CA LYS A 131 -17.88 4.07 -8.65
C LYS A 131 -18.10 4.00 -7.14
N HIS A 132 -17.10 3.57 -6.39
CA HIS A 132 -17.21 3.33 -4.95
C HIS A 132 -16.49 4.36 -4.07
N PHE A 133 -15.93 5.42 -4.66
CA PHE A 133 -15.07 6.39 -3.97
C PHE A 133 -15.60 6.88 -2.62
N GLN A 134 -16.88 7.27 -2.56
CA GLN A 134 -17.52 7.79 -1.34
C GLN A 134 -17.80 6.70 -0.29
N ALA A 135 -17.80 5.43 -0.69
CA ALA A 135 -17.98 4.29 0.21
C ALA A 135 -16.65 3.69 0.70
N LEU A 136 -15.51 4.12 0.14
CA LEU A 136 -14.19 3.64 0.56
C LEU A 136 -13.78 4.25 1.91
N PRO A 137 -12.93 3.56 2.69
CA PRO A 137 -12.38 4.12 3.92
C PRO A 137 -11.66 5.44 3.69
N HIS A 138 -12.02 6.47 4.46
CA HIS A 138 -11.42 7.81 4.37
C HIS A 138 -10.02 7.90 5.01
N THR A 139 -9.69 6.96 5.91
CA THR A 139 -8.39 6.89 6.56
C THR A 139 -7.44 6.02 5.74
N PRO A 140 -6.16 6.40 5.53
CA PRO A 140 -5.54 7.62 6.03
C PRO A 140 -5.97 8.87 5.23
N PRO A 141 -5.84 10.09 5.80
CA PRO A 141 -6.20 11.33 5.12
C PRO A 141 -5.39 11.50 3.83
N PRO A 142 -5.84 12.34 2.88
CA PRO A 142 -5.11 12.63 1.64
C PRO A 142 -3.65 13.01 1.89
N HIS A 143 -2.76 12.58 1.00
CA HIS A 143 -1.37 13.01 1.04
C HIS A 143 -1.28 14.53 0.80
N ARG A 144 -0.46 15.24 1.59
CA ARG A 144 -0.35 16.71 1.54
C ARG A 144 0.05 17.25 0.16
N LEU A 145 0.91 16.52 -0.54
CA LEU A 145 1.38 16.84 -1.89
C LEU A 145 0.46 16.32 -3.01
N ALA A 146 -0.65 15.66 -2.69
CA ALA A 146 -1.60 15.15 -3.67
C ALA A 146 -3.04 15.48 -3.24
N PRO A 147 -3.39 16.77 -3.06
CA PRO A 147 -4.74 17.16 -2.68
C PRO A 147 -5.75 16.72 -3.76
N PRO A 148 -6.98 16.33 -3.37
CA PRO A 148 -8.06 16.13 -4.31
C PRO A 148 -8.30 17.39 -5.14
N ASN A 149 -8.71 17.24 -6.41
CA ASN A 149 -9.04 18.39 -7.25
C ASN A 149 -10.24 19.15 -6.66
N PRO A 150 -10.12 20.45 -6.31
CA PRO A 150 -11.22 21.23 -5.74
C PRO A 150 -12.37 21.46 -6.73
N SER A 151 -12.13 21.28 -8.04
CA SER A 151 -13.14 21.48 -9.08
C SER A 151 -14.06 20.27 -9.31
N ALA A 152 -14.11 19.30 -8.39
CA ALA A 152 -15.06 18.21 -8.48
C ALA A 152 -16.49 18.78 -8.46
N ASP A 153 -17.23 18.55 -9.53
CA ASP A 153 -18.64 18.95 -9.65
C ASP A 153 -19.43 18.30 -8.50
N VAL A 154 -20.41 19.02 -7.94
CA VAL A 154 -21.35 18.46 -6.96
C VAL A 154 -22.04 17.21 -7.52
N ASN A 155 -22.22 17.16 -8.84
CA ASN A 155 -22.79 16.02 -9.55
C ASN A 155 -21.78 14.90 -9.87
N HIS A 156 -20.47 15.18 -9.77
CA HIS A 156 -19.42 14.20 -10.00
C HIS A 156 -18.42 14.20 -8.83
N PRO A 157 -18.76 13.51 -7.71
CA PRO A 157 -18.01 13.58 -6.47
C PRO A 157 -16.62 12.89 -6.54
N TYR A 158 -16.22 12.41 -7.72
CA TYR A 158 -14.95 11.74 -7.94
C TYR A 158 -13.88 12.75 -8.38
N PRO A 159 -12.85 13.02 -7.55
CA PRO A 159 -11.92 14.12 -7.78
C PRO A 159 -10.74 13.76 -8.70
N TYR A 160 -10.67 12.53 -9.21
CA TYR A 160 -9.54 12.03 -9.99
C TYR A 160 -9.96 11.78 -11.43
N GLN A 161 -9.07 12.12 -12.37
CA GLN A 161 -9.32 11.89 -13.78
C GLN A 161 -8.78 10.52 -14.19
N HIS A 162 -9.58 9.75 -14.93
CA HIS A 162 -9.13 8.58 -15.68
C HIS A 162 -9.25 8.89 -17.16
N ALA A 163 -8.26 8.47 -17.95
CA ALA A 163 -8.25 8.60 -19.40
C ALA A 163 -8.96 7.40 -20.05
N LEU A 164 -10.24 7.18 -19.71
CA LEU A 164 -11.06 6.11 -20.28
C LEU A 164 -12.10 6.73 -21.22
N GLU A 165 -12.20 6.17 -22.42
CA GLU A 165 -13.27 6.53 -23.36
C GLU A 165 -14.62 6.01 -22.86
N ALA A 166 -15.72 6.65 -23.24
CA ALA A 166 -17.06 6.29 -22.77
C ALA A 166 -17.45 4.83 -23.08
N GLU A 167 -17.05 4.33 -24.25
CA GLU A 167 -17.29 2.93 -24.63
C GLU A 167 -16.48 1.95 -23.77
N GLU A 168 -15.22 2.29 -23.47
CA GLU A 168 -14.37 1.48 -22.59
C GLU A 168 -14.92 1.48 -21.16
N LEU A 169 -15.38 2.64 -20.68
CA LEU A 169 -16.02 2.78 -19.38
C LEU A 169 -17.24 1.84 -19.26
N ASN A 170 -18.16 1.88 -20.22
CA ASN A 170 -19.35 1.02 -20.24
C ASN A 170 -18.98 -0.48 -20.21
N ARG A 171 -17.95 -0.87 -20.97
CA ARG A 171 -17.46 -2.26 -21.00
C ARG A 171 -16.88 -2.68 -19.65
N LEU A 172 -16.08 -1.81 -19.02
CA LEU A 172 -15.45 -2.08 -17.73
C LEU A 172 -16.47 -2.10 -16.59
N GLU A 173 -17.50 -1.25 -16.65
CA GLU A 173 -18.63 -1.28 -15.71
C GLU A 173 -19.41 -2.58 -15.81
N ALA A 174 -19.77 -3.02 -17.03
CA ALA A 174 -20.44 -4.30 -17.24
C ALA A 174 -19.58 -5.47 -16.71
N ARG A 175 -18.26 -5.40 -16.88
CA ARG A 175 -17.33 -6.38 -16.33
C ARG A 175 -17.30 -6.36 -14.80
N LEU A 176 -17.25 -5.18 -14.18
CA LEU A 176 -17.32 -5.00 -12.73
C LEU A 176 -18.63 -5.58 -12.17
N GLU A 177 -19.75 -5.33 -12.84
CA GLU A 177 -21.05 -5.90 -12.49
C GLU A 177 -21.07 -7.42 -12.60
N SER A 178 -20.46 -7.98 -13.66
CA SER A 178 -20.32 -9.44 -13.80
C SER A 178 -19.51 -10.06 -12.67
N ILE A 179 -18.42 -9.40 -12.25
CA ILE A 179 -17.56 -9.86 -11.14
C ILE A 179 -18.29 -9.77 -9.80
N THR A 180 -19.05 -8.71 -9.56
CA THR A 180 -19.79 -8.49 -8.30
C THR A 180 -21.05 -9.36 -8.19
N ARG A 181 -21.78 -9.58 -9.29
CA ARG A 181 -22.97 -10.45 -9.33
C ARG A 181 -22.65 -11.93 -9.27
N LYS A 182 -21.45 -12.34 -9.71
CA LYS A 182 -20.96 -13.70 -9.47
C LYS A 182 -20.83 -13.87 -7.96
N LYS A 183 -21.90 -14.36 -7.36
CA LYS A 183 -21.95 -14.81 -5.97
C LYS A 183 -20.81 -15.80 -5.85
N TRP A 184 -19.71 -15.38 -5.23
CA TRP A 184 -18.60 -16.25 -4.95
C TRP A 184 -19.16 -17.30 -3.98
N GLU A 185 -19.59 -18.43 -4.53
CA GLU A 185 -19.84 -19.62 -3.75
C GLU A 185 -18.49 -20.00 -3.17
N TRP A 186 -18.21 -19.51 -1.97
CA TRP A 186 -17.10 -19.96 -1.16
C TRP A 186 -17.34 -21.43 -0.87
N LYS A 187 -16.95 -22.29 -1.80
CA LYS A 187 -16.94 -23.72 -1.55
C LYS A 187 -15.94 -23.95 -0.42
N PRO A 188 -16.38 -24.51 0.72
CA PRO A 188 -15.50 -24.77 1.85
C PRO A 188 -14.29 -25.58 1.38
N VAL A 189 -13.14 -25.39 2.03
CA VAL A 189 -11.83 -25.92 1.57
C VAL A 189 -11.88 -27.44 1.29
N GLY A 190 -12.72 -28.20 2.00
CA GLY A 190 -12.90 -29.64 1.79
C GLY A 190 -13.63 -30.04 0.48
N GLU A 191 -14.39 -29.15 -0.14
CA GLU A 191 -15.12 -29.39 -1.39
C GLU A 191 -14.34 -28.99 -2.65
N ARG A 192 -13.15 -28.38 -2.49
CA ARG A 192 -12.23 -28.15 -3.61
C ARG A 192 -11.60 -29.47 -4.03
N ARG A 193 -12.41 -30.39 -4.59
CA ARG A 193 -11.91 -31.60 -5.23
C ARG A 193 -10.88 -31.16 -6.27
N ARG A 194 -9.62 -31.56 -6.03
CA ARG A 194 -8.53 -31.37 -6.98
C ARG A 194 -9.05 -31.89 -8.32
N ARG A 195 -9.23 -31.01 -9.30
CA ARG A 195 -9.29 -31.42 -10.71
C ARG A 195 -7.91 -31.97 -11.03
N VAL A 196 -7.67 -33.21 -10.63
CA VAL A 196 -6.59 -34.03 -11.17
C VAL A 196 -6.98 -34.20 -12.62
N GLN A 197 -6.36 -33.41 -13.49
CA GLN A 197 -6.47 -33.64 -14.92
C GLN A 197 -5.87 -35.01 -15.19
N SER A 198 -6.73 -36.02 -15.31
CA SER A 198 -6.38 -37.32 -15.82
C SER A 198 -5.98 -37.14 -17.29
N LYS A 199 -4.69 -36.90 -17.53
CA LYS A 199 -4.09 -37.06 -18.85
C LYS A 199 -4.28 -38.53 -19.26
N LYS A 200 -5.26 -38.78 -20.14
CA LYS A 200 -5.28 -40.02 -20.92
C LYS A 200 -4.05 -40.01 -21.83
N LYS A 201 -3.24 -41.07 -21.72
CA LYS A 201 -2.19 -41.43 -22.67
C LYS A 201 -2.80 -41.91 -23.98
#